data_AF-A0A4D6KBN9-F1
#
_entry.id   AF-A0A4D6KBN9-F1
#
_cell.length_a   1.000
_cell.length_b   1.000
_cell.length_c   1.000
_cell.angle_alpha   90.00
_cell.angle_beta   90.00
_cell.angle_gamma   90.00
#
_symmetry.space_group_name_H-M   'P 1'
#
loop_
_entity.id
_entity.type
_entity.pdbx_description
1 polymer ?
#
loop_
_entity_poly.entity_id
_entity_poly.type
_entity_poly.pdbx_seq_one_letter_code
_entity_poly.pdbx_strand_id
1 'polypeptide(L)'
;MQRVFDERAMEATALLLVASVLLIGASLAGIGGGVPLVAVLALIAVTLAAGRERLPRPGRRLGQDLDRYVRDLWVAPALAAAASAFVFGATPAEIQTVGGLLGFVGMVNYFLRPVYHAGYSLAGRLVETLA
;
A
#
# COMPACT_ATOMS: atom_id res chain seq x y z
N MET A 1 -20.94 -4.98 5.32
CA MET A 1 -20.02 -5.01 4.15
C MET A 1 -19.29 -3.69 3.94
N GLN A 2 -19.98 -2.53 3.88
CA GLN A 2 -19.36 -1.22 3.62
C GLN A 2 -18.11 -0.92 4.47
N ARG A 3 -18.20 -1.04 5.80
CA ARG A 3 -17.06 -0.81 6.72
C ARG A 3 -15.80 -1.64 6.41
N VAL A 4 -15.97 -2.89 5.93
CA VAL A 4 -14.82 -3.76 5.60
C VAL A 4 -14.12 -3.25 4.34
N PHE A 5 -14.88 -2.80 3.34
CA PHE A 5 -14.31 -2.20 2.13
C PHE A 5 -13.60 -0.88 2.44
N ASP A 6 -14.12 -0.05 3.35
CA ASP A 6 -13.45 1.19 3.74
C ASP A 6 -12.14 0.94 4.51
N GLU A 7 -12.14 -0.04 5.41
CA GLU A 7 -10.94 -0.47 6.11
C GLU A 7 -9.88 -0.97 5.13
N ARG A 8 -10.26 -1.78 4.14
CA ARG A 8 -9.36 -2.27 3.09
C ARG A 8 -8.87 -1.16 2.17
N ALA A 9 -9.72 -0.21 1.80
CA ALA A 9 -9.32 0.95 1.00
C ALA A 9 -8.32 1.84 1.76
N MET A 10 -8.53 2.04 3.06
CA MET A 10 -7.58 2.79 3.89
C MET A 10 -6.25 2.04 4.07
N GLU A 11 -6.31 0.73 4.25
CA GLU A 11 -5.13 -0.12 4.31
C GLU A 11 -4.30 -0.06 3.02
N ALA A 12 -4.96 -0.22 1.86
CA ALA A 12 -4.30 -0.11 0.56
C ALA A 12 -3.66 1.27 0.36
N THR A 13 -4.35 2.34 0.79
CA THR A 13 -3.80 3.71 0.80
C THR A 13 -2.51 3.77 1.61
N ALA A 14 -2.53 3.28 2.84
CA ALA A 14 -1.35 3.32 3.72
C ALA A 14 -0.18 2.53 3.14
N LEU A 15 -0.44 1.33 2.59
CA LEU A 15 0.61 0.49 1.98
C LEU A 15 1.21 1.16 0.74
N LEU A 16 0.41 1.81 -0.09
CA LEU A 16 0.88 2.59 -1.24
C LEU A 16 1.73 3.80 -0.81
N LEU A 17 1.33 4.50 0.25
CA LEU A 17 2.11 5.60 0.81
C LEU A 17 3.44 5.12 1.39
N VAL A 18 3.46 3.97 2.09
CA VAL A 18 4.72 3.37 2.59
C VAL A 18 5.61 2.97 1.42
N ALA A 19 5.07 2.32 0.38
CA ALA A 19 5.84 1.98 -0.83
C ALA A 19 6.40 3.24 -1.52
N SER A 20 5.60 4.30 -1.61
CA SER A 20 6.02 5.62 -2.11
C SER A 20 7.21 6.17 -1.33
N VAL A 21 7.12 6.21 0.00
CA VAL A 21 8.19 6.70 0.88
C VAL A 21 9.46 5.87 0.73
N LEU A 22 9.35 4.54 0.60
CA LEU A 22 10.52 3.67 0.39
C LEU A 22 11.27 4.02 -0.91
N LEU A 23 10.54 4.19 -2.03
CA LEU A 23 11.15 4.52 -3.32
C LEU A 23 11.70 5.94 -3.37
N ILE A 24 10.96 6.92 -2.84
CA ILE A 24 11.44 8.29 -2.73
C ILE A 24 12.68 8.36 -1.84
N GLY A 25 12.67 7.68 -0.70
CA GLY A 25 13.82 7.60 0.21
C GLY A 25 15.05 6.98 -0.45
N ALA A 26 14.87 5.88 -1.20
CA ALA A 26 15.95 5.27 -1.97
C ALA A 26 16.53 6.23 -3.02
N SER A 27 15.67 6.95 -3.76
CA SER A 27 16.12 7.95 -4.72
C SER A 27 16.88 9.10 -4.07
N LEU A 28 16.41 9.60 -2.92
CA LEU A 28 17.11 10.67 -2.18
C LEU A 28 18.49 10.21 -1.69
N ALA A 29 18.68 8.91 -1.48
CA ALA A 29 19.99 8.31 -1.21
C ALA A 29 20.83 8.05 -2.49
N GLY A 30 20.37 8.48 -3.66
CA GLY A 30 21.06 8.30 -4.94
C GLY A 30 20.93 6.89 -5.53
N ILE A 31 20.00 6.07 -5.04
CA ILE A 31 19.84 4.68 -5.49
C ILE A 31 18.85 4.62 -6.66
N GLY A 32 19.31 4.11 -7.79
CA GLY A 32 18.48 3.84 -8.98
C GLY A 32 17.85 2.43 -8.97
N GLY A 33 17.07 2.15 -10.01
CA GLY A 33 16.48 0.84 -10.28
C GLY A 33 17.55 -0.17 -10.67
N GLY A 34 17.77 -1.17 -9.81
CA GLY A 34 18.74 -2.22 -10.07
C GLY A 34 18.66 -3.36 -9.06
N VAL A 35 19.50 -4.38 -9.26
CA VAL A 35 19.54 -5.58 -8.41
C VAL A 35 19.66 -5.24 -6.92
N PRO A 36 20.54 -4.32 -6.48
CA PRO A 36 20.67 -4.03 -5.05
C PRO A 36 19.37 -3.52 -4.41
N LEU A 37 18.70 -2.58 -5.06
CA LEU A 37 17.45 -2.00 -4.56
C LEU A 37 16.34 -3.07 -4.49
N VAL A 38 16.15 -3.83 -5.58
CA VAL A 38 15.14 -4.89 -5.64
C VAL A 38 15.42 -5.97 -4.59
N ALA A 39 16.67 -6.41 -4.46
CA ALA A 39 17.06 -7.44 -3.50
C ALA A 39 16.83 -7.00 -2.04
N VAL A 40 17.20 -5.76 -1.70
CA VAL A 40 16.98 -5.22 -0.34
C VAL A 40 15.47 -5.11 -0.04
N LEU A 41 14.68 -4.54 -0.95
CA LEU A 41 13.23 -4.41 -0.76
C LEU A 41 12.54 -5.78 -0.68
N ALA A 42 12.95 -6.74 -1.52
CA ALA A 42 12.46 -8.11 -1.47
C ALA A 42 12.85 -8.81 -0.17
N LEU A 43 14.08 -8.62 0.31
CA LEU A 43 14.54 -9.18 1.59
C LEU A 43 13.73 -8.61 2.77
N ILE A 44 13.47 -7.30 2.78
CA ILE A 44 12.61 -6.65 3.77
C ILE A 44 11.21 -7.26 3.71
N ALA A 45 10.63 -7.39 2.51
CA ALA A 45 9.30 -7.97 2.32
C ALA A 45 9.22 -9.42 2.83
N VAL A 46 10.18 -10.27 2.45
CA VAL A 46 10.24 -11.67 2.91
C VAL A 46 10.42 -11.77 4.41
N THR A 47 11.28 -10.93 4.99
CA THR A 47 11.52 -10.91 6.44
C THR A 47 10.26 -10.51 7.21
N LEU A 48 9.55 -9.49 6.75
CA LEU A 48 8.26 -9.08 7.34
C LEU A 48 7.19 -10.15 7.14
N ALA A 49 7.12 -10.77 5.96
CA ALA A 49 6.14 -11.81 5.66
C ALA A 49 6.37 -13.06 6.53
N ALA A 50 7.62 -13.48 6.73
CA ALA A 50 7.98 -14.59 7.59
C ALA A 50 7.79 -14.27 9.08
N GLY A 51 8.06 -13.02 9.48
CA GLY A 51 7.91 -12.53 10.84
C GLY A 51 6.48 -12.16 11.24
N ARG A 52 5.53 -12.11 10.30
CA ARG A 52 4.19 -11.51 10.50
C ARG A 52 3.42 -12.06 11.70
N GLU A 53 3.60 -13.34 12.02
CA GLU A 53 2.91 -14.00 13.13
C GLU A 53 3.51 -13.69 14.50
N ARG A 54 4.77 -13.25 14.51
CA ARG A 54 5.54 -12.87 15.71
C ARG A 54 5.47 -11.37 15.98
N LEU A 55 4.90 -10.58 15.06
CA LEU A 55 4.76 -9.15 15.25
C LEU A 55 3.77 -8.85 16.39
N PRO A 56 3.98 -7.74 17.14
CA PRO A 56 3.05 -7.33 18.17
C PRO A 56 1.64 -7.21 17.62
N ARG A 57 0.65 -7.54 18.46
CA ARG A 57 -0.77 -7.32 18.19
C ARG A 57 -1.24 -6.08 18.95
N PRO A 58 -1.02 -4.87 18.41
CA PRO A 58 -1.38 -3.60 19.07
C PRO A 58 -2.89 -3.45 19.35
N GLY A 59 -3.73 -4.28 18.74
CA GLY A 59 -5.17 -4.25 18.83
C GLY A 59 -5.78 -3.07 18.06
N ARG A 60 -7.08 -2.86 18.28
CA ARG A 60 -7.80 -1.74 17.66
C ARG A 60 -7.47 -0.44 18.39
N ARG A 61 -6.90 0.55 17.69
CA ARG A 61 -6.63 1.90 18.23
C ARG A 61 -7.11 2.96 17.25
N LEU A 62 -7.64 4.07 17.76
CA LEU A 62 -8.19 5.17 16.94
C LEU A 62 -9.25 4.68 15.91
N GLY A 63 -10.01 3.64 16.26
CA GLY A 63 -10.99 3.02 15.35
C GLY A 63 -10.40 2.15 14.23
N GLN A 64 -9.08 2.11 14.07
CA GLN A 64 -8.36 1.31 13.07
C GLN A 64 -7.90 -0.03 13.65
N ASP A 65 -8.00 -1.09 12.86
CA ASP A 65 -7.48 -2.41 13.19
C ASP A 65 -5.99 -2.50 12.87
N LEU A 66 -5.13 -2.06 13.80
CA LEU A 66 -3.69 -1.98 13.60
C LEU A 66 -3.05 -3.37 13.42
N ASP A 67 -3.65 -4.42 13.97
CA ASP A 67 -3.15 -5.79 13.80
C ASP A 67 -3.14 -6.18 12.32
N ARG A 68 -4.14 -5.72 11.56
CA ARG A 68 -4.21 -5.93 10.12
C ARG A 68 -3.09 -5.20 9.37
N TYR A 69 -2.87 -3.92 9.66
CA TYR A 69 -1.78 -3.15 9.03
C TYR A 69 -0.42 -3.76 9.30
N VAL A 70 -0.18 -4.22 10.53
CA VAL A 70 1.07 -4.88 10.92
C VAL A 70 1.24 -6.21 10.17
N ARG A 71 0.18 -7.01 10.07
CA ARG A 71 0.21 -8.30 9.37
C ARG A 71 0.47 -8.14 7.87
N ASP A 72 -0.11 -7.12 7.25
CA ASP A 72 -0.05 -6.90 5.80
C ASP A 72 1.07 -5.87 5.43
N LEU A 73 1.87 -5.41 6.40
CA LEU A 73 2.96 -4.44 6.23
C LEU A 73 4.01 -4.86 5.18
N TRP A 74 4.26 -6.17 5.06
CA TRP A 74 5.19 -6.74 4.08
C TRP A 74 4.82 -6.42 2.62
N VAL A 75 3.54 -6.11 2.36
CA VAL A 75 3.03 -5.80 1.02
C VAL A 75 3.64 -4.50 0.49
N ALA A 76 3.88 -3.51 1.35
CA ALA A 76 4.46 -2.23 0.92
C ALA A 76 5.88 -2.36 0.31
N PRO A 77 6.87 -2.98 0.99
CA PRO A 77 8.17 -3.24 0.37
C PRO A 77 8.10 -4.22 -0.79
N ALA A 78 7.16 -5.18 -0.79
CA ALA A 78 6.95 -6.06 -1.95
C ALA A 78 6.48 -5.29 -3.20
N LEU A 79 5.53 -4.36 -3.03
CA LEU A 79 5.08 -3.45 -4.09
C LEU A 79 6.21 -2.55 -4.58
N ALA A 80 7.00 -1.98 -3.66
CA ALA A 80 8.16 -1.17 -4.01
C ALA A 80 9.21 -1.98 -4.79
N ALA A 81 9.47 -3.23 -4.38
CA ALA A 81 10.38 -4.14 -5.09
C ALA A 81 9.86 -4.46 -6.49
N ALA A 82 8.57 -4.80 -6.62
CA ALA A 82 7.93 -5.09 -7.91
C ALA A 82 7.97 -3.88 -8.85
N ALA A 83 7.66 -2.69 -8.34
CA ALA A 83 7.72 -1.46 -9.11
C ALA A 83 9.17 -1.16 -9.57
N SER A 84 10.15 -1.30 -8.67
CA SER A 84 11.57 -1.10 -9.00
C SER A 84 12.09 -2.12 -10.01
N ALA A 85 11.63 -3.37 -9.93
CA ALA A 85 11.96 -4.42 -10.89
C ALA A 85 11.31 -4.16 -12.26
N PHE A 86 10.10 -3.57 -12.29
CA PHE A 86 9.44 -3.17 -13.52
C PHE A 86 10.19 -2.04 -14.25
N VAL A 87 10.73 -1.08 -13.51
CA VAL A 87 11.59 0.00 -14.05
C VAL A 87 13.08 -0.30 -13.86
N PHE A 88 13.50 -1.54 -14.11
CA PHE A 88 14.90 -1.94 -13.94
C PHE A 88 15.84 -1.08 -14.81
N GLY A 89 16.95 -0.62 -14.25
CA GLY A 89 17.88 0.31 -14.90
C GLY A 89 17.48 1.79 -14.77
N ALA A 90 16.35 2.10 -14.13
CA ALA A 90 15.93 3.47 -13.89
C ALA A 90 16.96 4.28 -13.10
N THR A 91 17.12 5.54 -13.46
CA THR A 91 17.85 6.53 -12.68
C THR A 91 17.15 6.78 -11.32
N PRO A 92 17.85 7.36 -10.33
CA PRO A 92 17.22 7.74 -9.07
C PRO A 92 15.97 8.63 -9.28
N ALA A 93 16.05 9.64 -10.16
CA ALA A 93 14.94 10.53 -10.47
C ALA A 93 13.70 9.80 -11.03
N GLU A 94 13.90 8.75 -11.84
CA GLU A 94 12.82 7.91 -12.34
C GLU A 94 12.22 7.04 -11.23
N ILE A 95 13.04 6.49 -10.32
CA ILE A 95 12.57 5.78 -9.12
C ILE A 95 11.75 6.71 -8.21
N GLN A 96 12.19 7.96 -8.03
CA GLN A 96 11.42 8.97 -7.30
C GLN A 96 10.06 9.21 -7.95
N THR A 97 10.02 9.27 -9.28
CA THR A 97 8.78 9.46 -10.05
C THR A 97 7.82 8.30 -9.85
N VAL A 98 8.31 7.06 -9.88
CA VAL A 98 7.51 5.86 -9.58
C VAL A 98 7.00 5.89 -8.14
N GLY A 99 7.85 6.26 -7.19
CA GLY A 99 7.45 6.49 -5.80
C GLY A 99 6.34 7.53 -5.69
N GLY A 100 6.48 8.68 -6.38
CA GLY A 100 5.47 9.72 -6.46
C GLY A 100 4.14 9.22 -7.05
N LEU A 101 4.19 8.41 -8.12
CA LEU A 101 3.00 7.82 -8.73
C LEU A 101 2.28 6.86 -7.78
N LEU A 102 3.00 5.99 -7.06
CA LEU A 102 2.39 5.12 -6.05
C LEU A 102 1.71 5.93 -4.94
N GLY A 103 2.36 6.99 -4.47
CA GLY A 103 1.79 7.90 -3.47
C GLY A 103 0.54 8.62 -3.99
N PHE A 104 0.59 9.09 -5.23
CA PHE A 104 -0.55 9.72 -5.90
C PHE A 104 -1.74 8.75 -6.04
N VAL A 105 -1.51 7.52 -6.49
CA VAL A 105 -2.56 6.49 -6.57
C VAL A 105 -3.15 6.21 -5.18
N GLY A 106 -2.31 6.16 -4.14
CA GLY A 106 -2.77 6.05 -2.76
C GLY A 106 -3.70 7.18 -2.36
N MET A 107 -3.33 8.43 -2.65
CA MET A 107 -4.15 9.61 -2.35
C MET A 107 -5.44 9.64 -3.16
N VAL A 108 -5.41 9.29 -4.45
CA VAL A 108 -6.62 9.17 -5.27
C VAL A 108 -7.56 8.14 -4.67
N ASN A 109 -7.05 6.96 -4.30
CA ASN A 109 -7.86 5.93 -3.64
C ASN A 109 -8.46 6.43 -2.31
N TYR A 110 -7.70 7.20 -1.53
CA TYR A 110 -8.22 7.83 -0.32
C TYR A 110 -9.38 8.80 -0.61
N PHE A 111 -9.22 9.67 -1.61
CA PHE A 111 -10.25 10.64 -1.98
C PHE A 111 -11.48 10.02 -2.64
N LEU A 112 -11.35 8.83 -3.24
CA LEU A 112 -12.48 8.09 -3.81
C LEU A 112 -13.33 7.35 -2.76
N ARG A 113 -12.91 7.30 -1.49
CA ARG A 113 -13.68 6.63 -0.42
C ARG A 113 -15.14 7.11 -0.29
N PRO A 114 -15.46 8.41 -0.33
CA PRO A 114 -16.85 8.88 -0.33
C PRO A 114 -17.63 8.38 -1.55
N VAL A 115 -16.96 8.24 -2.70
CA VAL A 115 -17.57 7.73 -3.94
C VAL A 115 -17.88 6.24 -3.80
N TYR A 116 -16.96 5.45 -3.22
CA TYR A 116 -17.21 4.04 -2.91
C TYR A 116 -18.44 3.88 -2.01
N HIS A 117 -18.54 4.70 -0.96
CA HIS A 117 -19.70 4.73 -0.07
C HIS A 117 -21.00 5.04 -0.80
N ALA A 118 -21.00 6.07 -1.65
CA ALA A 118 -22.17 6.43 -2.46
C ALA A 118 -22.58 5.26 -3.36
N GLY A 119 -21.62 4.64 -4.06
CA GLY A 119 -21.84 3.46 -4.90
C GLY A 119 -22.42 2.27 -4.14
N TYR A 120 -21.86 1.91 -2.99
CA TYR A 120 -22.38 0.81 -2.16
C TYR A 120 -23.77 1.10 -1.59
N SER A 121 -24.05 2.35 -1.21
CA SER A 121 -25.38 2.73 -0.71
C SER A 121 -26.45 2.62 -1.81
N LEU A 122 -26.09 2.98 -3.04
CA LEU A 122 -26.99 2.95 -4.18
C LEU A 122 -27.24 1.51 -4.63
N ALA A 123 -26.18 0.68 -4.68
CA ALA A 123 -26.31 -0.75 -4.95
C ALA A 123 -27.17 -1.46 -3.89
N GLY A 124 -27.00 -1.13 -2.60
CA GLY A 124 -27.82 -1.69 -1.53
C GLY A 124 -29.31 -1.39 -1.71
N ARG A 125 -29.65 -0.12 -2.02
CA ARG A 125 -31.05 0.29 -2.28
C ARG A 125 -31.65 -0.41 -3.50
N LEU A 126 -30.87 -0.58 -4.57
CA LEU A 126 -31.33 -1.29 -5.77
C LEU A 126 -31.62 -2.77 -5.47
N VAL A 127 -30.75 -3.44 -4.72
CA VAL A 127 -30.96 -4.84 -4.32
C VAL A 127 -32.20 -4.97 -3.44
N GLU A 128 -32.42 -4.06 -2.49
CA GLU A 128 -33.63 -4.05 -1.65
C GLU A 128 -34.92 -3.78 -2.43
N THR A 129 -34.84 -3.05 -3.55
CA THR A 129 -36.02 -2.75 -4.38
C THR A 129 -36.37 -3.90 -5.35
N LEU A 130 -35.38 -4.72 -5.70
CA LEU A 130 -35.54 -5.82 -6.66
C LEU A 130 -35.79 -7.19 -5.98
N ALA A 131 -35.69 -7.27 -4.66
CA ALA A 131 -35.97 -8.44 -3.84
C ALA A 131 -37.41 -8.42 -3.30
#